data_AF-A0A350UWS5-F1
#
_entry.id   AF-A0A350UWS5-F1
#
_cell.length_a   1.000
_cell.length_b   1.000
_cell.length_c   1.000
_cell.angle_alpha   90.00
_cell.angle_beta   90.00
_cell.angle_gamma   90.00
#
_symmetry.space_group_name_H-M   'P 1'
#
loop_
_entity.id
_entity.type
_entity.pdbx_description
1 polymer ?
#
loop_
_entity_poly.entity_id
_entity_poly.type
_entity_poly.pdbx_seq_one_letter_code
_entity_poly.pdbx_strand_id
1 'polypeptide(L)' 'MTHPILEPLVSQLPVTALSRKLIEEGRDYQDISIQLSNELQWLGKPEIMAAEEEGENYDD' A
#
# COMPACT_ATOMS: atom_id res chain seq x y z
N MET A 1 8.97 -19.36 7.45
CA MET A 1 9.33 -19.42 6.01
C MET A 1 8.38 -18.49 5.29
N THR A 2 8.92 -17.48 4.61
CA THR A 2 8.11 -16.52 3.85
C THR A 2 7.58 -17.19 2.58
N HIS A 3 6.28 -17.04 2.31
CA HIS A 3 5.68 -17.61 1.10
C HIS A 3 6.30 -16.94 -0.15
N PRO A 4 6.63 -17.67 -1.23
CA PRO A 4 7.32 -17.11 -2.40
C PRO A 4 6.61 -15.89 -3.01
N ILE A 5 5.28 -15.84 -2.95
CA ILE A 5 4.49 -14.71 -3.44
C ILE A 5 4.75 -13.39 -2.69
N LEU A 6 5.25 -13.47 -1.44
CA LEU A 6 5.53 -12.30 -0.60
C LEU A 6 7.01 -11.87 -0.66
N GLU A 7 7.91 -12.64 -1.25
CA GLU A 7 9.32 -12.25 -1.39
C GLU A 7 9.53 -10.89 -2.12
N PRO A 8 8.82 -10.61 -3.23
CA PRO A 8 8.94 -9.31 -3.89
C PRO A 8 8.48 -8.16 -2.98
N LEU A 9 7.49 -8.42 -2.12
CA LEU A 9 6.96 -7.44 -1.19
C LEU A 9 7.95 -7.15 -0.06
N VAL A 10 8.54 -8.19 0.56
CA VAL A 10 9.57 -8.04 1.60
C VAL A 10 10.78 -7.24 1.09
N SER A 11 11.16 -7.44 -0.18
CA SER A 11 12.28 -6.73 -0.81
C SER A 11 12.03 -5.25 -1.02
N GLN A 12 10.75 -4.83 -1.12
CA GLN A 12 10.34 -3.45 -1.32
C GLN A 12 10.03 -2.72 -0.01
N LEU A 13 9.72 -3.48 1.05
CA LEU A 13 9.41 -2.90 2.35
C LEU A 13 10.67 -2.43 3.09
N PRO A 14 10.60 -1.28 3.79
CA PRO A 14 11.65 -0.89 4.72
C PRO A 14 11.96 -2.00 5.72
N VAL A 15 13.23 -2.12 6.11
CA VAL A 15 13.66 -3.11 7.13
C VAL A 15 12.93 -2.89 8.47
N THR A 16 12.47 -1.67 8.73
CA THR A 16 11.73 -1.26 9.93
C THR A 16 10.22 -1.44 9.82
N ALA A 17 9.70 -1.91 8.67
CA ALA A 17 8.27 -2.09 8.46
C ALA A 17 7.69 -3.18 9.37
N LEU A 18 6.56 -2.93 10.03
CA LEU A 18 5.89 -3.95 10.82
C LEU A 18 5.31 -5.03 9.89
N SER A 19 4.79 -4.65 8.71
CA SER A 19 4.34 -5.62 7.71
C SER A 19 5.44 -6.62 7.31
N ARG A 20 6.68 -6.17 7.16
CA ARG A 20 7.82 -7.05 6.86
C ARG A 20 8.06 -8.08 7.95
N LYS A 21 8.03 -7.65 9.22
CA LYS A 21 8.17 -8.55 10.36
C LYS A 21 7.04 -9.59 10.41
N LEU A 22 5.79 -9.17 10.15
CA LEU A 22 4.64 -10.09 10.09
C LEU A 22 4.80 -11.15 8.98
N ILE A 23 5.34 -10.75 7.82
CA ILE A 23 5.62 -11.66 6.71
C ILE A 23 6.73 -12.66 7.06
N GLU A 24 7.81 -12.20 7.68
CA GLU A 24 8.93 -13.05 8.11
C GLU A 24 8.51 -14.04 9.22
N GLU A 25 7.61 -13.63 10.12
CA GLU A 25 6.99 -14.46 11.15
C GLU A 25 5.95 -15.46 10.61
N GLY A 26 5.56 -15.35 9.33
CA GLY A 26 4.58 -16.24 8.70
C GLY A 26 3.15 -16.05 9.21
N ARG A 27 2.80 -14.80 9.54
CA ARG A 27 1.44 -14.42 9.98
C ARG A 27 0.43 -14.54 8.85
N ASP A 28 -0.85 -14.52 9.21
CA ASP A 28 -1.95 -14.63 8.25
C ASP A 28 -1.94 -13.47 7.24
N TYR A 29 -2.33 -13.79 6.00
CA TYR A 29 -2.43 -12.80 4.93
C TYR A 29 -3.36 -11.64 5.26
N GLN A 30 -4.39 -11.87 6.07
CA GLN A 30 -5.32 -10.83 6.49
C GLN A 30 -4.64 -9.82 7.43
N ASP A 31 -3.87 -10.29 8.42
CA ASP A 31 -3.08 -9.44 9.31
C ASP A 31 -2.06 -8.61 8.51
N ILE A 32 -1.37 -9.28 7.59
CA ILE A 32 -0.37 -8.65 6.71
C ILE A 32 -1.04 -7.58 5.84
N SER A 33 -2.17 -7.87 5.22
CA SER A 33 -2.89 -6.93 4.35
C SER A 33 -3.40 -5.70 5.10
N ILE A 34 -3.92 -5.87 6.32
CA ILE A 34 -4.35 -4.76 7.17
C ILE A 34 -3.14 -3.88 7.50
N GLN A 35 -2.01 -4.48 7.89
CA GLN A 35 -0.82 -3.72 8.25
C GLN A 35 -0.23 -2.98 7.05
N LEU A 36 -0.16 -3.62 5.88
CA LEU A 36 0.25 -2.96 4.64
C LEU A 36 -0.64 -1.76 4.32
N SER A 37 -1.95 -1.90 4.54
CA SER A 37 -2.90 -0.81 4.29
C SER A 37 -2.71 0.37 5.23
N ASN A 38 -2.33 0.10 6.49
CA ASN A 38 -1.98 1.14 7.46
C ASN A 38 -0.63 1.80 7.13
N GLU A 39 0.32 1.02 6.59
CA GLU A 39 1.65 1.49 6.18
C GLU A 39 1.68 2.14 4.78
N LEU A 40 0.60 2.05 3.98
CA LEU A 40 0.44 2.70 2.67
C LEU A 40 0.68 4.22 2.71
N GLN A 41 0.70 4.85 3.89
CA GLN A 41 1.14 6.23 4.04
C GLN A 41 2.58 6.47 3.56
N TRP A 42 3.42 5.44 3.49
CA TRP A 42 4.82 5.53 3.05
C TRP A 42 5.02 5.50 1.54
N LEU A 43 4.04 5.00 0.78
CA LEU A 43 4.17 4.88 -0.67
C LEU A 43 3.99 6.21 -1.41
N GLY A 44 3.91 7.32 -0.67
CA GLY A 44 3.30 8.53 -1.15
C GLY A 44 1.83 8.25 -1.43
N LYS A 45 0.97 9.24 -1.25
CA LYS A 45 -0.29 9.17 -1.99
C LYS A 45 0.17 9.01 -3.45
N PRO A 46 -0.22 7.97 -4.21
CA PRO A 46 -0.37 8.24 -5.63
C PRO A 46 -1.23 9.49 -5.62
N GLU A 47 -0.78 10.57 -6.27
CA GLU A 47 -1.73 11.58 -6.67
C GLU A 47 -2.83 10.76 -7.33
N ILE A 48 -3.94 10.57 -6.60
CA ILE A 48 -5.23 10.57 -7.22
C ILE A 48 -5.10 11.86 -7.99
N MET A 49 -4.78 11.75 -9.29
CA MET A 49 -4.87 12.88 -10.19
C MET A 49 -6.25 13.40 -9.84
N ALA A 50 -6.27 14.46 -9.05
CA ALA A 50 -7.44 15.28 -8.94
C ALA A 50 -7.69 15.52 -10.41
N ALA A 51 -8.79 14.96 -10.91
CA ALA A 51 -9.44 15.59 -12.02
C ALA A 51 -9.75 16.99 -11.48
N GLU A 52 -8.76 17.90 -11.57
CA GLU A 52 -8.98 19.33 -11.63
C GLU A 52 -9.95 19.47 -12.81
N GLU A 53 -11.24 19.60 -12.49
CA GLU A 53 -11.93 20.86 -12.22
C GLU A 53 -11.95 21.78 -13.45
N GLU A 54 -13.13 22.37 -13.65
CA GLU A 54 -13.46 23.44 -14.59
C GLU A 54 -13.69 23.00 -16.05
N GLY A 55 -14.86 23.14 -16.66
CA GLY A 55 -16.12 23.78 -16.30
C GLY A 55 -16.89 24.00 -17.60
N GLU A 56 -18.18 23.68 -17.65
CA GLU A 56 -19.06 24.21 -18.71
C GLU A 56 -20.39 24.59 -18.06
N ASN A 57 -20.48 25.87 -17.68
CA ASN A 57 -21.75 26.55 -17.50
C ASN A 57 -22.42 26.63 -18.89
N TYR A 58 -23.42 25.78 -19.14
CA TYR A 58 -24.34 25.99 -20.25
C TYR A 58 -25.51 26.84 -19.73
N ASP A 59 -25.37 28.16 -19.86
CA ASP A 59 -26.53 29.04 -19.97
C ASP A 59 -27.04 28.95 -21.42
N ASP A 60 -28.26 28.45 -21.61
CA ASP A 60 -29.16 28.74 -22.75
C ASP A 60 -30.58 28.95 -22.22
#